data_AF-A0A4W2DWI8-F1
#
_entry.id   AF-A0A4W2DWI8-F1
#
_cell.length_a   1.000
_cell.length_b   1.000
_cell.length_c   1.000
_cell.angle_alpha   90.00
_cell.angle_beta   90.00
_cell.angle_gamma   90.00
#
_symmetry.space_group_name_H-M   'P 1'
#
loop_
_entity.id
_entity.type
_entity.pdbx_description
1 polymer ?
#
loop_
_entity_poly.entity_id
_entity_poly.type
_entity_poly.pdbx_seq_one_letter_code
_entity_poly.pdbx_strand_id
1 'polypeptide(L)'
;MATVAELKAVLKDTLEKRGVLGHLKARIRAEVFNALDDESEPRPSLSHENFLINELIREYLEFNKYKYTASVLIADLFYMGF
;
A
#
# COMPACT_ATOMS: atom_id res chain seq x y z
N MET A 1 -28.61 18.05 -23.38
CA MET A 1 -27.93 16.77 -23.67
C MET A 1 -26.68 16.71 -22.81
N ALA A 2 -26.42 15.60 -22.12
CA ALA A 2 -25.17 15.46 -21.36
C ALA A 2 -23.98 15.40 -22.33
N THR A 3 -22.90 16.12 -22.03
CA THR A 3 -21.69 16.08 -22.84
C THR A 3 -20.86 14.83 -22.52
N VAL A 4 -20.01 14.41 -23.45
CA VAL A 4 -19.08 13.27 -23.23
C VAL A 4 -18.17 13.54 -22.01
N ALA A 5 -17.82 14.80 -21.76
CA ALA A 5 -17.01 15.20 -20.62
C ALA A 5 -17.75 15.01 -19.28
N GLU A 6 -19.03 15.41 -19.22
CA GLU A 6 -19.89 15.19 -18.05
C GLU A 6 -20.07 13.70 -17.76
N LEU A 7 -20.30 12.90 -18.80
CA LEU A 7 -20.44 11.45 -18.65
C LEU A 7 -19.15 10.80 -18.11
N LYS A 8 -17.98 11.24 -18.61
CA LYS A 8 -16.68 10.78 -18.12
C LYS A 8 -16.44 11.17 -16.67
N ALA A 9 -16.83 12.39 -16.27
CA ALA A 9 -16.70 12.87 -14.90
C ALA A 9 -17.55 12.05 -13.92
N VAL A 10 -18.83 11.83 -14.27
CA VAL A 10 -19.76 11.02 -13.46
C VAL A 10 -19.27 9.57 -13.34
N LEU A 11 -18.77 8.98 -14.44
CA LEU A 11 -18.21 7.63 -14.42
C LEU A 11 -16.99 7.53 -13.49
N LYS A 12 -16.06 8.50 -13.57
CA LYS A 12 -14.88 8.55 -12.71
C LYS A 12 -15.27 8.64 -11.24
N ASP A 13 -16.16 9.56 -10.88
CA ASP A 13 -16.62 9.76 -9.50
C ASP A 13 -17.32 8.50 -8.96
N THR A 14 -18.11 7.83 -9.79
CA THR A 14 -18.74 6.55 -9.45
C THR A 14 -17.71 5.46 -9.16
N LEU A 15 -16.66 5.35 -9.98
CA LEU A 15 -15.60 4.36 -9.79
C LEU A 15 -14.71 4.68 -8.58
N GLU A 16 -14.51 5.96 -8.25
CA GLU A 16 -13.82 6.39 -7.03
C GLU A 16 -14.63 6.06 -5.77
N LYS A 17 -15.93 6.39 -5.74
CA LYS A 17 -16.83 6.08 -4.62
C LYS A 17 -16.97 4.59 -4.35
N ARG A 18 -16.98 3.77 -5.40
CA ARG A 18 -17.00 2.29 -5.28
C ARG A 18 -15.64 1.70 -4.89
N GLY A 19 -14.58 2.50 -4.77
CA GLY A 19 -13.22 2.04 -4.49
C GLY A 19 -12.51 1.35 -5.67
N VAL A 20 -13.20 1.11 -6.79
CA VAL A 20 -12.67 0.40 -7.96
C VAL A 20 -11.49 1.15 -8.57
N LEU A 21 -11.59 2.47 -8.71
CA LEU A 21 -10.48 3.26 -9.27
C LEU A 21 -9.28 3.29 -8.32
N GLY A 22 -9.52 3.28 -7.02
CA GLY A 22 -8.46 3.19 -6.00
C GLY A 22 -7.72 1.85 -6.09
N HIS A 23 -8.46 0.75 -6.15
CA HIS A 23 -7.89 -0.59 -6.33
C HIS A 23 -7.09 -0.72 -7.63
N LEU A 24 -7.61 -0.20 -8.74
CA LEU A 24 -6.90 -0.24 -10.03
C LEU A 24 -5.60 0.55 -9.98
N LYS A 25 -5.60 1.77 -9.41
CA LYS A 25 -4.39 2.57 -9.21
C LYS A 25 -3.37 1.85 -8.32
N ALA A 26 -3.82 1.21 -7.23
CA ALA A 26 -2.94 0.44 -6.35
C ALA A 26 -2.29 -0.73 -7.09
N ARG A 27 -3.06 -1.48 -7.88
CA ARG A 27 -2.55 -2.60 -8.66
C ARG A 27 -1.55 -2.19 -9.75
N ILE A 28 -1.78 -1.06 -10.42
CA ILE A 28 -0.81 -0.49 -11.37
C ILE A 28 0.48 -0.13 -10.65
N ARG A 29 0.40 0.53 -9.48
CA ARG A 29 1.60 0.87 -8.70
C ARG A 29 2.37 -0.38 -8.29
N ALA A 30 1.69 -1.41 -7.80
CA ALA A 30 2.33 -2.68 -7.43
C ALA A 30 3.07 -3.29 -8.63
N GLU A 31 2.45 -3.34 -9.80
CA GLU A 31 3.09 -3.87 -11.02
C GLU A 31 4.32 -3.06 -11.44
N VAL A 32 4.24 -1.73 -11.38
CA VAL A 32 5.37 -0.86 -11.68
C VAL A 32 6.51 -1.08 -10.69
N PHE A 33 6.22 -1.22 -9.38
CA PHE A 33 7.22 -1.54 -8.38
C PHE A 33 7.87 -2.89 -8.66
N ASN A 34 7.08 -3.95 -8.89
CA ASN A 34 7.61 -5.28 -9.20
C ASN A 34 8.47 -5.29 -10.46
N ALA A 35 8.11 -4.52 -11.50
CA ALA A 35 8.89 -4.43 -12.73
C ALA A 35 10.21 -3.67 -12.55
N LEU A 36 10.31 -2.84 -11.52
CA LEU A 36 11.52 -2.09 -11.16
C LEU A 36 12.32 -2.76 -10.03
N ASP A 37 11.74 -3.73 -9.33
CA ASP A 37 12.37 -4.41 -8.20
C ASP A 37 13.46 -5.34 -8.73
N ASP A 38 14.69 -5.07 -8.32
CA ASP A 38 15.82 -5.94 -8.64
C ASP A 38 15.92 -7.02 -7.57
N GLU A 39 15.27 -8.18 -7.81
CA GLU A 39 15.29 -9.32 -6.89
C GLU A 39 16.71 -9.88 -6.63
N SER A 40 17.73 -9.43 -7.37
CA SER A 40 19.11 -9.83 -7.13
C SER A 40 19.76 -9.10 -5.96
N GLU A 41 19.21 -7.98 -5.49
CA GLU A 41 19.72 -7.29 -4.30
C GLU A 41 19.24 -8.00 -3.02
N PRO A 42 20.16 -8.54 -2.21
CA PRO A 42 19.76 -9.16 -0.95
C PRO A 42 19.18 -8.09 -0.03
N ARG A 43 17.98 -8.34 0.49
CA ARG A 43 17.38 -7.48 1.50
C ARG A 43 18.35 -7.34 2.69
N PRO A 44 18.50 -6.12 3.26
CA PRO A 44 19.36 -5.93 4.42
C PRO A 44 18.96 -6.86 5.56
N SER A 45 19.95 -7.41 6.27
CA SER A 45 19.72 -8.16 7.50
C SER A 45 19.04 -7.26 8.54
N LEU A 46 18.01 -7.76 9.21
CA LEU A 46 17.29 -7.00 10.23
C LEU A 46 18.22 -6.70 11.43
N SER A 47 18.65 -5.45 11.57
CA SER A 47 19.39 -5.00 12.76
C SER A 47 18.45 -4.81 13.95
N HIS A 48 19.03 -4.75 15.16
CA HIS A 48 18.25 -4.43 16.36
C HIS A 48 17.63 -3.03 16.28
N GLU A 49 18.31 -2.05 15.67
CA GLU A 49 17.73 -0.71 15.48
C GLU A 49 16.57 -0.74 14.48
N ASN A 50 16.69 -1.50 13.40
CA ASN A 50 15.59 -1.66 12.45
C ASN A 50 14.38 -2.35 13.09
N PHE A 51 14.61 -3.35 13.93
CA PHE A 51 13.55 -3.97 14.73
C PHE A 51 12.84 -2.92 15.59
N LEU A 52 13.58 -2.12 16.36
CA LEU A 52 12.99 -1.06 17.19
C LEU A 52 12.19 -0.05 16.37
N ILE A 53 12.71 0.38 15.21
CA ILE A 53 12.01 1.31 14.31
C ILE A 53 10.67 0.69 13.85
N ASN A 54 10.68 -0.58 13.47
CA ASN A 54 9.47 -1.28 13.03
C ASN A 54 8.43 -1.35 14.14
N GLU A 55 8.84 -1.61 15.39
CA GLU A 55 7.96 -1.62 16.55
C GLU A 55 7.33 -0.24 16.81
N LEU A 56 8.14 0.84 16.72
CA LEU A 56 7.66 2.21 16.89
C LEU A 56 6.65 2.62 15.81
N ILE A 57 6.88 2.21 14.56
CA ILE A 57 5.93 2.44 13.46
C ILE A 57 4.63 1.68 13.73
N ARG A 58 4.70 0.41 14.15
CA ARG A 58 3.49 -0.36 14.49
C ARG A 58 2.70 0.31 15.60
N GLU A 59 3.36 0.70 16.70
CA GLU A 59 2.72 1.37 17.83
C GLU A 59 2.05 2.68 17.40
N TYR A 60 2.73 3.48 16.56
CA TYR A 60 2.15 4.70 15.99
C TYR A 60 0.86 4.41 15.19
N LEU A 61 0.86 3.39 14.34
CA LEU A 61 -0.31 3.01 13.55
C LEU A 61 -1.46 2.52 14.44
N GLU A 62 -1.16 1.75 15.48
CA GLU A 62 -2.14 1.28 16.46
C GLU A 62 -2.75 2.44 17.25
N PHE A 63 -1.92 3.34 17.77
CA PHE A 63 -2.33 4.53 18.52
C PHE A 63 -3.31 5.39 17.70
N ASN A 64 -3.03 5.58 16.41
CA ASN A 64 -3.86 6.36 15.50
C ASN A 64 -5.01 5.57 14.86
N LYS A 65 -5.24 4.31 15.28
CA LYS A 65 -6.33 3.44 14.82
C LYS A 65 -6.26 3.08 13.33
N TYR A 66 -5.08 3.08 12.73
CA TYR A 66 -4.84 2.65 11.34
C TYR A 66 -4.70 1.13 11.22
N LYS A 67 -5.73 0.40 11.67
CA LYS A 67 -5.71 -1.06 11.84
C LYS A 67 -5.35 -1.83 10.56
N TYR A 68 -5.86 -1.40 9.41
CA TYR A 68 -5.59 -2.05 8.13
C TYR A 68 -4.14 -1.85 7.68
N THR A 69 -3.57 -0.66 7.88
CA THR A 69 -2.17 -0.39 7.57
C THR A 69 -1.25 -1.18 8.50
N ALA A 70 -1.57 -1.22 9.80
CA ALA A 70 -0.82 -2.02 10.77
C ALA A 70 -0.83 -3.50 10.39
N SER A 71 -1.97 -4.06 9.95
CA SER A 71 -2.04 -5.47 9.54
C SER A 71 -1.17 -5.80 8.33
N VAL A 72 -1.05 -4.89 7.36
CA VAL A 72 -0.19 -5.07 6.19
C VAL A 72 1.28 -5.02 6.59
N LEU A 73 1.65 -4.02 7.41
CA LEU A 73 3.01 -3.88 7.93
C LEU A 73 3.45 -5.14 8.70
N ILE A 74 2.59 -5.64 9.60
CA ILE A 74 2.87 -6.87 10.36
C ILE A 74 3.07 -8.05 9.42
N ALA A 75 2.20 -8.24 8.41
CA ALA A 75 2.35 -9.33 7.47
C ALA A 75 3.73 -9.28 6.80
N ASP A 76 4.11 -8.14 6.23
CA ASP A 76 5.38 -8.01 5.51
C ASP A 76 6.61 -8.19 6.42
N LEU A 77 6.55 -7.70 7.66
CA LEU A 77 7.62 -7.88 8.64
C LEU A 77 7.74 -9.32 9.15
N PHE A 78 6.62 -10.02 9.38
CA PHE A 78 6.64 -11.42 9.83
C PHE A 78 7.02 -12.40 8.72
N TYR A 79 6.66 -12.12 7.46
CA TYR A 79 7.12 -12.91 6.30
C TYR A 79 8.63 -12.78 6.04
N MET A 80 9.30 -11.78 6.63
CA MET A 80 10.75 -11.60 6.51
C MET A 80 11.59 -12.45 7.47
N GLY A 81 10.96 -13.25 8.34
CA GLY A 81 11.66 -14.24 9.17
C GLY A 81 12.39 -13.63 10.38
N PHE A 82 12.04 -14.16 11.55
CA PHE A 82 12.99 -14.30 12.65
C PHE A 82 13.88 -15.53 12.39
#